data_AF-A0A534Q8W2-F1
#
_entry.id   AF-A0A534Q8W2-F1
#
_cell.length_a   1.000
_cell.length_b   1.000
_cell.length_c   1.000
_cell.angle_alpha   90.00
_cell.angle_beta   90.00
_cell.angle_gamma   90.00
#
_symmetry.space_group_name_H-M   'P 1'
#
loop_
_entity.id
_entity.type
_entity.pdbx_description
1 polymer ?
#
loop_
_entity_poly.entity_id
_entity_poly.type
_entity_poly.pdbx_seq_one_letter_code
_entity_poly.pdbx_strand_id
1 'polypeptide(L)'
;MGRRTRRTLAAALGLLLAAATATVHAAVLANSISVSGDSISRGFNANTSSCNYGDNVSRSWATGDDHGSSFCSAGPTGTYSHAERLECAAGGNITNFNDARSGATMLGDFATQATNIKLNLSSSLAPRYVPVFMGHNDACSHTTTRTGNTCSGDSDPNNYCRATNAAFEREFRRGLDQLIQIPSVRIAVLALARVSELCNFTSKSSCGLGFGAACSSVWGTFNICESLTTDCSSQRRIDMYNTLVGYNEVLQRVTEEYVAIPAGGVSATGAVKAPDVELKFGIGSFNYEFSSADISCCDCFHPADGAQAKIAEFSWNGLQCSATTPCCAPSADPLTNATCGATDTTTFYPGGFWPSCTSNADCDDHDPCTTDTCDATGVCQHTAAPDGTGCNDGNACTQADNCVAGSCVGANPVVCTAQDQCHVAGTCDQATGTCSNPNAPNGQPCNDGNACTQTDTCQAGTCTGMNGVICVAQDQCHVAGTCNPLVGICSNPAKPDGSACNDGNACTQTDTCQELRRLSDARSVSRPRDVQPRDRHLLQPGQVRRERVQRR
;
A
#
# COMPACT_ATOMS: atom_id res chain seq x y z
N MET A 1 65.25 -8.48 -70.75
CA MET A 1 63.94 -7.77 -70.73
C MET A 1 63.09 -8.36 -69.62
N GLY A 2 62.42 -7.52 -68.81
CA GLY A 2 61.23 -7.92 -68.04
C GLY A 2 61.43 -8.21 -66.55
N ARG A 3 60.66 -7.51 -65.71
CA ARG A 3 60.70 -7.41 -64.24
C ARG A 3 59.91 -8.52 -63.51
N ARG A 4 60.33 -8.75 -62.25
CA ARG A 4 59.58 -9.07 -61.01
C ARG A 4 58.07 -9.39 -61.12
N THR A 5 57.64 -10.44 -60.42
CA THR A 5 56.68 -10.33 -59.28
C THR A 5 56.60 -11.61 -58.45
N ARG A 6 56.72 -11.45 -57.12
CA ARG A 6 56.35 -12.43 -56.08
C ARG A 6 54.82 -12.56 -56.03
N ARG A 7 54.29 -13.75 -55.80
CA ARG A 7 52.98 -13.97 -55.17
C ARG A 7 53.07 -15.07 -54.13
N THR A 8 52.52 -14.73 -52.98
CA THR A 8 52.48 -15.46 -51.71
C THR A 8 51.14 -16.18 -51.53
N LEU A 9 51.19 -17.25 -50.71
CA LEU A 9 50.16 -17.76 -49.78
C LEU A 9 48.85 -18.36 -50.35
N ALA A 10 48.58 -19.62 -50.01
CA ALA A 10 47.63 -19.96 -48.93
C ALA A 10 47.59 -21.49 -48.72
N ALA A 11 48.15 -21.97 -47.60
CA ALA A 11 47.91 -23.31 -47.09
C ALA A 11 46.68 -23.25 -46.19
N ALA A 12 45.66 -24.05 -46.51
CA ALA A 12 44.47 -24.23 -45.69
C ALA A 12 44.83 -25.06 -44.45
N LEU A 13 44.80 -24.42 -43.28
CA LEU A 13 44.79 -25.12 -41.99
C LEU A 13 43.36 -25.00 -41.44
N GLY A 14 42.64 -26.12 -41.42
CA GLY A 14 41.31 -26.21 -40.86
C GLY A 14 41.35 -26.02 -39.35
N LEU A 15 40.74 -24.93 -38.87
CA LEU A 15 40.37 -24.77 -37.47
C LEU A 15 39.05 -25.51 -37.25
N LEU A 16 39.10 -26.65 -36.57
CA LEU A 16 37.94 -27.21 -35.88
C LEU A 16 37.60 -26.26 -34.72
N LEU A 17 36.67 -25.33 -34.95
CA LEU A 17 35.98 -24.67 -33.84
C LEU A 17 35.14 -25.74 -33.14
N ALA A 18 35.55 -26.12 -31.94
CA ALA A 18 34.63 -26.67 -30.96
C ALA A 18 33.60 -25.58 -30.69
N ALA A 19 32.42 -25.69 -31.29
CA ALA A 19 31.26 -24.91 -30.89
C ALA A 19 30.97 -25.31 -29.44
N ALA A 20 31.42 -24.50 -28.49
CA ALA A 20 30.89 -24.51 -27.15
C ALA A 20 29.39 -24.23 -27.30
N THR A 21 28.59 -25.27 -27.19
CA THR A 21 27.15 -25.16 -27.00
C THR A 21 26.96 -24.45 -25.66
N ALA A 22 26.87 -23.11 -25.70
CA ALA A 22 26.30 -22.34 -24.62
C ALA A 22 24.83 -22.80 -24.53
N THR A 23 24.58 -23.77 -23.66
CA THR A 23 23.22 -24.06 -23.21
C THR A 23 22.78 -22.83 -22.43
N VAL A 24 22.06 -21.94 -23.10
CA VAL A 24 21.33 -20.83 -22.50
C VAL A 24 20.20 -21.46 -21.69
N HIS A 25 20.50 -21.94 -20.48
CA HIS A 25 19.51 -21.88 -19.43
C HIS A 25 19.38 -20.39 -19.12
N ALA A 26 18.17 -19.84 -19.19
CA ALA A 26 17.87 -18.58 -18.51
C ALA A 26 18.50 -18.71 -17.11
N ALA A 27 19.49 -17.89 -16.80
CA ALA A 27 20.31 -18.07 -15.61
C ALA A 27 19.36 -17.92 -14.41
N VAL A 28 19.06 -19.01 -13.71
CA VAL A 28 18.27 -18.95 -12.48
C VAL A 28 18.99 -18.01 -11.53
N LEU A 29 18.34 -16.88 -11.24
CA LEU A 29 18.90 -15.72 -10.54
C LEU A 29 19.48 -16.12 -9.17
N ALA A 30 18.74 -16.95 -8.42
CA ALA A 30 19.19 -17.75 -7.29
C ALA A 30 18.14 -18.83 -6.96
N ASN A 31 18.55 -19.93 -6.33
CA ASN A 31 17.67 -21.00 -5.86
C ASN A 31 17.32 -20.89 -4.37
N SER A 32 17.89 -19.89 -3.70
CA SER A 32 17.65 -19.64 -2.29
C SER A 32 17.96 -18.20 -1.91
N ILE A 33 17.30 -17.75 -0.85
CA ILE A 33 17.46 -16.42 -0.28
C ILE A 33 17.54 -16.49 1.24
N SER A 34 18.40 -15.69 1.85
CA SER A 34 18.24 -15.29 3.25
C SER A 34 18.59 -13.83 3.47
N VAL A 35 17.68 -13.05 4.06
CA VAL A 35 17.91 -11.64 4.39
C VAL A 35 18.58 -11.46 5.75
N SER A 36 19.61 -10.61 5.79
CA SER A 36 20.10 -10.01 7.04
C SER A 36 19.54 -8.60 7.17
N GLY A 37 19.02 -8.27 8.35
CA GLY A 37 18.33 -7.01 8.56
C GLY A 37 17.83 -6.79 9.99
N ASP A 38 17.17 -5.66 10.15
CA ASP A 38 16.50 -5.26 11.37
C ASP A 38 14.96 -5.41 11.25
N SER A 39 14.21 -4.58 11.97
CA SER A 39 12.75 -4.56 11.97
C SER A 39 12.15 -4.23 10.60
N ILE A 40 12.87 -3.50 9.74
CA ILE A 40 12.42 -3.22 8.37
C ILE A 40 12.32 -4.52 7.58
N SER A 41 13.37 -5.35 7.61
CA SER A 41 13.41 -6.65 6.93
C SER A 41 12.51 -7.71 7.57
N ARG A 42 11.95 -7.44 8.75
CA ARG A 42 10.92 -8.26 9.42
C ARG A 42 9.49 -7.80 9.13
N GLY A 43 9.30 -6.74 8.35
CA GLY A 43 7.99 -6.17 8.10
C GLY A 43 7.31 -5.66 9.37
N PHE A 44 8.08 -5.17 10.35
CA PHE A 44 7.53 -4.73 11.63
C PHE A 44 6.48 -3.64 11.38
N ASN A 45 5.24 -3.89 11.81
CA ASN A 45 4.10 -2.99 11.59
C ASN A 45 3.83 -2.58 10.13
N ALA A 46 4.28 -3.36 9.15
CA ALA A 46 3.93 -3.13 7.75
C ALA A 46 2.41 -3.19 7.51
N ASN A 47 1.68 -4.04 8.25
CA ASN A 47 0.23 -4.08 8.19
C ASN A 47 -0.41 -2.91 8.95
N THR A 48 -0.68 -1.82 8.23
CA THR A 48 -1.23 -0.58 8.81
C THR A 48 -2.71 -0.65 9.16
N SER A 49 -3.45 -1.65 8.67
CA SER A 49 -4.90 -1.78 8.90
C SER A 49 -5.27 -2.45 10.22
N SER A 50 -4.40 -3.31 10.77
CA SER A 50 -4.67 -4.04 12.03
C SER A 50 -3.73 -3.68 13.18
N CYS A 51 -2.58 -3.06 12.90
CA CYS A 51 -1.57 -2.68 13.87
C CYS A 51 -1.25 -3.76 14.91
N ASN A 52 -0.59 -4.83 14.45
CA ASN A 52 -0.24 -5.98 15.29
C ASN A 52 0.93 -5.73 16.26
N TYR A 53 1.57 -4.54 16.21
CA TYR A 53 2.71 -4.15 17.04
C TYR A 53 3.84 -5.21 17.06
N GLY A 54 4.19 -5.71 15.89
CA GLY A 54 5.10 -6.85 15.72
C GLY A 54 5.52 -7.09 14.28
N ASP A 55 6.38 -8.10 14.13
CA ASP A 55 6.89 -8.56 12.83
C ASP A 55 5.76 -9.09 11.93
N ASN A 56 5.74 -8.67 10.66
CA ASN A 56 4.86 -9.22 9.62
C ASN A 56 5.74 -9.79 8.51
N VAL A 57 6.42 -10.91 8.77
CA VAL A 57 7.43 -11.47 7.86
C VAL A 57 6.89 -11.81 6.47
N SER A 58 5.60 -12.12 6.34
CA SER A 58 4.95 -12.35 5.04
C SER A 58 4.90 -11.09 4.16
N ARG A 59 5.09 -9.90 4.76
CA ARG A 59 5.13 -8.59 4.07
C ARG A 59 6.57 -8.04 3.95
N SER A 60 7.58 -8.87 4.23
CA SER A 60 8.97 -8.46 4.13
C SER A 60 9.33 -8.19 2.67
N TRP A 61 9.90 -7.02 2.38
CA TRP A 61 10.39 -6.65 1.05
C TRP A 61 11.31 -7.71 0.41
N ALA A 62 12.10 -8.42 1.22
CA ALA A 62 13.05 -9.41 0.73
C ALA A 62 12.48 -10.82 0.69
N THR A 63 11.68 -11.20 1.70
CA THR A 63 11.38 -12.62 1.99
C THR A 63 9.91 -12.89 2.27
N GLY A 64 9.06 -11.88 2.08
CA GLY A 64 7.61 -12.04 2.09
C GLY A 64 7.21 -13.06 1.04
N ASP A 65 6.25 -13.90 1.37
CA ASP A 65 5.75 -14.94 0.49
C ASP A 65 4.29 -15.18 0.89
N ASP A 66 3.38 -14.66 0.07
CA ASP A 66 1.94 -14.77 0.29
C ASP A 66 1.11 -15.00 -0.99
N HIS A 67 1.76 -15.14 -2.16
CA HIS A 67 1.10 -15.37 -3.47
C HIS A 67 0.58 -16.79 -3.69
N GLY A 68 0.98 -17.75 -2.83
CA GLY A 68 0.51 -19.13 -2.89
C GLY A 68 1.02 -19.89 -4.12
N SER A 69 0.18 -20.05 -5.15
CA SER A 69 0.54 -20.71 -6.42
C SER A 69 0.70 -19.74 -7.59
N SER A 70 0.55 -18.43 -7.34
CA SER A 70 0.65 -17.37 -8.35
C SER A 70 2.06 -16.79 -8.34
N PHE A 71 3.04 -17.62 -8.72
CA PHE A 71 4.48 -17.35 -8.55
C PHE A 71 4.98 -16.03 -9.14
N CYS A 72 4.28 -15.40 -10.08
CA CYS A 72 4.73 -14.22 -10.83
C CYS A 72 3.87 -12.97 -10.58
N SER A 73 3.38 -12.79 -9.36
CA SER A 73 2.60 -11.62 -8.96
C SER A 73 2.72 -11.40 -7.46
N ALA A 74 2.62 -10.15 -7.00
CA ALA A 74 2.41 -9.89 -5.58
C ALA A 74 1.19 -10.67 -5.06
N GLY A 75 1.30 -11.26 -3.87
CA GLY A 75 0.15 -11.85 -3.21
C GLY A 75 -0.79 -10.80 -2.59
N PRO A 76 -1.78 -11.23 -1.79
CA PRO A 76 -2.83 -10.35 -1.26
C PRO A 76 -2.33 -9.18 -0.41
N THR A 77 -1.10 -9.21 0.09
CA THR A 77 -0.50 -8.10 0.84
C THR A 77 0.17 -7.05 -0.03
N GLY A 78 0.28 -7.27 -1.34
CA GLY A 78 0.74 -6.28 -2.34
C GLY A 78 2.27 -6.11 -2.42
N THR A 79 3.06 -6.82 -1.62
CA THR A 79 4.52 -6.80 -1.74
C THR A 79 4.96 -7.91 -2.69
N TYR A 80 5.57 -7.58 -3.83
CA TYR A 80 6.24 -8.57 -4.69
C TYR A 80 7.72 -8.70 -4.30
N SER A 81 7.99 -9.56 -3.33
CA SER A 81 9.28 -9.62 -2.64
C SER A 81 10.40 -10.19 -3.52
N HIS A 82 11.66 -10.05 -3.07
CA HIS A 82 12.77 -10.71 -3.77
C HIS A 82 12.62 -12.23 -3.81
N ALA A 83 12.07 -12.86 -2.77
CA ALA A 83 11.82 -14.29 -2.75
C ALA A 83 10.78 -14.68 -3.80
N GLU A 84 9.67 -13.95 -3.91
CA GLU A 84 8.61 -14.24 -4.88
C GLU A 84 9.09 -14.03 -6.32
N ARG A 85 9.91 -12.98 -6.56
CA ARG A 85 10.57 -12.77 -7.86
C ARG A 85 11.49 -13.95 -8.25
N LEU A 86 12.21 -14.50 -7.27
CA LEU A 86 13.05 -15.68 -7.48
C LEU A 86 12.22 -16.94 -7.73
N GLU A 87 11.07 -17.09 -7.06
CA GLU A 87 10.13 -18.20 -7.32
C GLU A 87 9.48 -18.13 -8.70
N CYS A 88 9.10 -16.93 -9.14
CA CYS A 88 8.67 -16.68 -10.52
C CYS A 88 9.73 -17.15 -11.53
N ALA A 89 10.98 -16.71 -11.34
CA ALA A 89 12.08 -17.05 -12.22
C ALA A 89 12.40 -18.56 -12.21
N ALA A 90 12.22 -19.24 -11.08
CA ALA A 90 12.40 -20.68 -10.94
C ALA A 90 11.20 -21.49 -11.49
N GLY A 91 10.02 -20.87 -11.64
CA GLY A 91 8.77 -21.56 -11.94
C GLY A 91 8.28 -22.45 -10.79
N GLY A 92 8.65 -22.11 -9.55
CA GLY A 92 8.31 -22.86 -8.35
C GLY A 92 9.06 -22.39 -7.10
N ASN A 93 8.77 -23.02 -5.96
CA ASN A 93 9.31 -22.59 -4.66
C ASN A 93 10.84 -22.65 -4.60
N ILE A 94 11.41 -21.69 -3.88
CA ILE A 94 12.84 -21.64 -3.52
C ILE A 94 13.04 -21.91 -2.03
N THR A 95 14.29 -22.08 -1.61
CA THR A 95 14.59 -22.05 -0.18
C THR A 95 14.59 -20.61 0.33
N ASN A 96 13.63 -20.24 1.17
CA ASN A 96 13.44 -18.89 1.69
C ASN A 96 13.67 -18.83 3.22
N PHE A 97 14.63 -18.02 3.66
CA PHE A 97 14.92 -17.77 5.08
C PHE A 97 14.90 -16.27 5.38
N ASN A 98 14.58 -15.92 6.63
CA ASN A 98 14.68 -14.54 7.13
C ASN A 98 15.45 -14.55 8.46
N ASP A 99 16.74 -14.25 8.38
CA ASP A 99 17.65 -14.18 9.54
C ASP A 99 17.68 -12.79 10.20
N ALA A 100 16.91 -11.83 9.67
CA ALA A 100 16.73 -10.51 10.27
C ALA A 100 16.09 -10.58 11.67
N ARG A 101 16.29 -9.54 12.48
CA ARG A 101 15.67 -9.45 13.82
C ARG A 101 15.31 -8.01 14.17
N SER A 102 14.11 -7.79 14.69
CA SER A 102 13.71 -6.49 15.23
C SER A 102 14.63 -6.07 16.37
N GLY A 103 15.15 -4.84 16.30
CA GLY A 103 16.16 -4.32 17.23
C GLY A 103 17.62 -4.68 16.89
N ALA A 104 17.87 -5.43 15.81
CA ALA A 104 19.23 -5.81 15.44
C ALA A 104 20.10 -4.61 15.02
N THR A 105 21.36 -4.65 15.40
CA THR A 105 22.38 -3.63 15.08
C THR A 105 23.49 -4.25 14.23
N MET A 106 24.18 -3.42 13.43
CA MET A 106 25.43 -3.79 12.80
C MET A 106 26.45 -4.22 13.86
N LEU A 107 26.54 -3.48 14.97
CA LEU A 107 27.51 -3.72 16.03
C LEU A 107 27.32 -5.05 16.78
N GLY A 108 26.06 -5.41 17.07
CA GLY A 108 25.73 -6.57 17.90
C GLY A 108 25.40 -7.84 17.12
N ASP A 109 24.78 -7.70 15.95
CA ASP A 109 23.97 -8.79 15.39
C ASP A 109 24.39 -9.23 13.98
N PHE A 110 24.95 -8.34 13.16
CA PHE A 110 25.21 -8.66 11.75
C PHE A 110 26.12 -9.88 11.57
N ALA A 111 27.21 -9.97 12.32
CA ALA A 111 28.10 -11.13 12.23
C ALA A 111 27.40 -12.45 12.60
N THR A 112 26.53 -12.42 13.61
CA THR A 112 25.74 -13.60 14.03
C THR A 112 24.69 -13.97 13.00
N GLN A 113 23.95 -12.99 12.45
CA GLN A 113 23.01 -13.23 11.36
C GLN A 113 23.73 -13.83 10.15
N ALA A 114 24.89 -13.29 9.76
CA ALA A 114 25.69 -13.78 8.65
C ALA A 114 26.21 -15.22 8.86
N THR A 115 26.59 -15.58 10.09
CA THR A 115 26.92 -16.96 10.45
C THR A 115 25.72 -17.89 10.28
N ASN A 116 24.53 -17.48 10.71
CA ASN A 116 23.31 -18.28 10.54
C ASN A 116 22.94 -18.44 9.06
N ILE A 117 23.01 -17.36 8.28
CA ILE A 117 22.78 -17.37 6.83
C ILE A 117 23.72 -18.37 6.14
N LYS A 118 25.02 -18.36 6.48
CA LYS A 118 25.99 -19.32 5.95
C LYS A 118 25.58 -20.75 6.25
N LEU A 119 25.08 -21.03 7.45
CA LEU A 119 24.60 -22.37 7.83
C LEU A 119 23.33 -22.74 7.06
N ASN A 120 22.33 -21.86 7.04
CA ASN A 120 21.04 -22.05 6.37
C ASN A 120 21.21 -22.32 4.87
N LEU A 121 22.07 -21.56 4.19
CA LEU A 121 22.26 -21.67 2.75
C LEU A 121 23.27 -22.76 2.33
N SER A 122 24.04 -23.33 3.26
CA SER A 122 25.08 -24.33 2.95
C SER A 122 24.55 -25.59 2.26
N SER A 123 23.31 -25.99 2.57
CA SER A 123 22.62 -27.15 1.98
C SER A 123 21.74 -26.79 0.77
N SER A 124 21.54 -25.50 0.49
CA SER A 124 20.72 -25.04 -0.63
C SER A 124 21.45 -25.16 -1.96
N LEU A 125 20.71 -25.27 -3.07
CA LEU A 125 21.30 -25.23 -4.41
C LEU A 125 21.89 -23.84 -4.70
N ALA A 126 22.99 -23.80 -5.44
CA ALA A 126 23.54 -22.57 -6.00
C ALA A 126 22.76 -22.16 -7.27
N PRO A 127 22.74 -20.86 -7.67
CA PRO A 127 23.25 -19.70 -6.94
C PRO A 127 22.42 -19.36 -5.69
N ARG A 128 23.00 -18.65 -4.73
CA ARG A 128 22.38 -18.27 -3.45
C ARG A 128 22.32 -16.74 -3.33
N TYR A 129 21.31 -16.19 -2.67
CA TYR A 129 21.15 -14.74 -2.57
C TYR A 129 21.03 -14.25 -1.12
N VAL A 130 21.75 -13.17 -0.80
CA VAL A 130 21.78 -12.58 0.54
C VAL A 130 21.66 -11.05 0.44
N PRO A 131 20.45 -10.50 0.57
CA PRO A 131 20.27 -9.08 0.83
C PRO A 131 20.69 -8.72 2.27
N VAL A 132 21.40 -7.61 2.43
CA VAL A 132 21.85 -7.04 3.71
C VAL A 132 21.32 -5.61 3.80
N PHE A 133 20.44 -5.36 4.77
CA PHE A 133 19.88 -4.03 5.05
C PHE A 133 19.91 -3.77 6.56
N MET A 134 21.09 -3.41 7.05
CA MET A 134 21.46 -3.37 8.47
C MET A 134 22.16 -2.06 8.82
N GLY A 135 21.75 -1.42 9.92
CA GLY A 135 22.44 -0.25 10.48
C GLY A 135 21.54 0.87 10.99
N HIS A 136 20.22 0.78 10.81
CA HIS A 136 19.29 1.83 11.25
C HIS A 136 19.28 1.94 12.78
N ASN A 137 19.34 0.82 13.50
CA ASN A 137 19.39 0.82 14.97
C ASN A 137 20.72 1.35 15.52
N ASP A 138 21.82 1.28 14.76
CA ASP A 138 23.10 1.90 15.15
C ASP A 138 23.04 3.44 15.06
N ALA A 139 22.23 3.96 14.13
CA ALA A 139 21.94 5.39 14.01
C ALA A 139 20.85 5.85 15.00
N CYS A 140 19.90 4.97 15.34
CA CYS A 140 18.81 5.25 16.27
C CYS A 140 19.16 4.89 17.72
N SER A 141 19.89 5.76 18.41
CA SER A 141 20.16 5.61 19.84
C SER A 141 19.07 6.20 20.75
N HIS A 142 19.09 5.79 22.02
CA HIS A 142 18.25 6.32 23.11
C HIS A 142 18.80 7.59 23.77
N THR A 143 20.01 8.02 23.39
CA THR A 143 20.63 9.20 24.02
C THR A 143 20.09 10.47 23.38
N THR A 144 19.51 11.34 24.20
CA THR A 144 18.93 12.60 23.72
C THR A 144 19.94 13.75 23.71
N THR A 145 21.06 13.65 24.42
CA THR A 145 22.09 14.70 24.45
C THR A 145 23.15 14.47 23.37
N ARG A 146 23.43 15.51 22.58
CA ARG A 146 24.46 15.44 21.53
C ARG A 146 25.85 15.18 22.11
N THR A 147 26.19 15.90 23.16
CA THR A 147 27.48 15.81 23.85
C THR A 147 27.29 15.15 25.22
N GLY A 148 28.07 14.12 25.51
CA GLY A 148 28.02 13.43 26.79
C GLY A 148 29.14 12.42 26.98
N ASN A 149 29.70 12.35 28.19
CA ASN A 149 30.78 11.42 28.53
C ASN A 149 30.27 10.05 29.02
N THR A 150 28.97 9.79 28.89
CA THR A 150 28.31 8.58 29.40
C THR A 150 28.27 7.44 28.37
N CYS A 151 28.67 7.71 27.13
CA CYS A 151 28.78 6.68 26.09
C CYS A 151 30.00 5.78 26.37
N SER A 152 29.90 4.49 26.06
CA SER A 152 31.01 3.53 26.22
C SER A 152 31.61 3.12 24.88
N GLY A 153 32.93 2.92 24.86
CA GLY A 153 33.62 2.16 23.81
C GLY A 153 33.37 2.66 22.38
N ASP A 154 32.65 1.85 21.60
CA ASP A 154 32.42 1.99 20.16
C ASP A 154 31.45 3.11 19.74
N SER A 155 30.92 3.87 20.72
CA SER A 155 29.94 4.96 20.51
C SER A 155 30.60 6.34 20.52
N ASP A 156 30.09 7.27 19.70
CA ASP A 156 30.56 8.65 19.63
C ASP A 156 29.92 9.54 20.72
N PRO A 157 30.70 10.04 21.70
CA PRO A 157 30.20 10.90 22.75
C PRO A 157 29.71 12.27 22.29
N ASN A 158 30.00 12.68 21.05
CA ASN A 158 29.58 13.96 20.46
C ASN A 158 28.47 13.81 19.42
N ASN A 159 27.93 12.59 19.25
CA ASN A 159 26.86 12.28 18.31
C ASN A 159 25.83 11.35 18.95
N TYR A 160 25.24 11.77 20.08
CA TYR A 160 24.15 11.04 20.75
C TYR A 160 24.51 9.58 21.08
N CYS A 161 25.77 9.27 21.38
CA CYS A 161 26.24 7.88 21.56
C CYS A 161 25.90 6.92 20.40
N ARG A 162 25.76 7.41 19.16
CA ARG A 162 25.62 6.53 17.98
C ARG A 162 26.93 5.79 17.73
N ALA A 163 26.87 4.65 17.04
CA ALA A 163 28.08 3.90 16.72
C ALA A 163 29.06 4.77 15.89
N THR A 164 30.36 4.65 16.17
CA THR A 164 31.38 5.30 15.33
C THR A 164 31.49 4.59 13.98
N ASN A 165 31.86 5.30 12.91
CA ASN A 165 32.10 4.69 11.60
C ASN A 165 33.14 3.55 11.66
N ALA A 166 34.16 3.68 12.53
CA ALA A 166 35.18 2.66 12.71
C ALA A 166 34.63 1.37 13.34
N ALA A 167 33.76 1.49 14.35
CA ALA A 167 33.10 0.34 14.94
C ALA A 167 32.12 -0.31 13.97
N PHE A 168 31.31 0.50 13.27
CA PHE A 168 30.38 0.05 12.25
C PHE A 168 31.12 -0.73 11.13
N GLU A 169 32.23 -0.18 10.62
CA GLU A 169 33.08 -0.83 9.63
C GLU A 169 33.63 -2.17 10.11
N ARG A 170 34.15 -2.21 11.35
CA ARG A 170 34.73 -3.43 11.92
C ARG A 170 33.70 -4.57 11.95
N GLU A 171 32.48 -4.29 12.39
CA GLU A 171 31.44 -5.30 12.51
C GLU A 171 30.81 -5.66 11.15
N PHE A 172 30.72 -4.70 10.23
CA PHE A 172 30.35 -4.98 8.84
C PHE A 172 31.34 -5.94 8.16
N ARG A 173 32.65 -5.74 8.32
CA ARG A 173 33.68 -6.67 7.82
C ARG A 173 33.53 -8.08 8.42
N ARG A 174 33.26 -8.17 9.73
CA ARG A 174 33.07 -9.46 10.41
C ARG A 174 31.88 -10.25 9.86
N GLY A 175 30.80 -9.59 9.49
CA GLY A 175 29.67 -10.26 8.83
C GLY A 175 29.95 -10.61 7.38
N LEU A 176 30.54 -9.71 6.59
CA LEU A 176 30.93 -10.02 5.21
C LEU A 176 31.92 -11.19 5.13
N ASP A 177 32.86 -11.30 6.06
CA ASP A 177 33.76 -12.44 6.17
C ASP A 177 33.02 -13.77 6.25
N GLN A 178 31.86 -13.83 6.92
CA GLN A 178 31.04 -15.03 6.95
C GLN A 178 30.39 -15.29 5.59
N LEU A 179 29.82 -14.26 4.98
CA LEU A 179 29.05 -14.37 3.74
C LEU A 179 29.95 -14.74 2.54
N ILE A 180 31.14 -14.15 2.40
CA ILE A 180 32.03 -14.43 1.26
C ILE A 180 32.57 -15.85 1.23
N GLN A 181 32.41 -16.61 2.32
CA GLN A 181 32.79 -18.02 2.38
C GLN A 181 31.69 -18.95 1.84
N ILE A 182 30.53 -18.43 1.44
CA ILE A 182 29.44 -19.19 0.82
C ILE A 182 29.71 -19.28 -0.69
N PRO A 183 29.96 -20.46 -1.29
CA PRO A 183 30.19 -20.56 -2.73
C PRO A 183 28.96 -20.09 -3.54
N SER A 184 29.20 -19.46 -4.69
CA SER A 184 28.12 -19.03 -5.61
C SER A 184 27.06 -18.13 -4.95
N VAL A 185 27.44 -17.33 -3.95
CA VAL A 185 26.54 -16.37 -3.30
C VAL A 185 26.57 -15.02 -3.99
N ARG A 186 25.41 -14.38 -4.07
CA ARG A 186 25.19 -13.01 -4.51
C ARG A 186 24.80 -12.19 -3.27
N ILE A 187 25.65 -11.27 -2.82
CA ILE A 187 25.43 -10.45 -1.61
C ILE A 187 25.07 -9.01 -1.98
N ALA A 188 23.83 -8.61 -1.77
CA ALA A 188 23.36 -7.25 -2.08
C ALA A 188 23.35 -6.43 -0.79
N VAL A 189 24.20 -5.41 -0.73
CA VAL A 189 24.30 -4.50 0.42
C VAL A 189 23.52 -3.24 0.10
N LEU A 190 22.47 -2.96 0.86
CA LEU A 190 21.66 -1.76 0.67
C LEU A 190 22.14 -0.63 1.58
N ALA A 191 22.20 0.58 1.02
CA ALA A 191 22.34 1.79 1.82
C ALA A 191 21.19 1.92 2.80
N LEU A 192 21.45 2.52 3.96
CA LEU A 192 20.44 2.82 4.97
C LEU A 192 19.40 3.80 4.41
N ALA A 193 18.14 3.62 4.80
CA ALA A 193 17.08 4.57 4.53
C ALA A 193 17.42 5.92 5.20
N ARG A 194 17.05 7.04 4.57
CA ARG A 194 17.32 8.40 5.11
C ARG A 194 16.37 8.74 6.25
N VAL A 195 16.59 8.12 7.42
CA VAL A 195 15.72 8.22 8.62
C VAL A 195 15.46 9.68 9.06
N SER A 196 16.34 10.64 8.74
CA SER A 196 16.13 12.07 9.01
C SER A 196 14.89 12.68 8.33
N GLU A 197 14.34 12.04 7.30
CA GLU A 197 13.09 12.41 6.63
C GLU A 197 11.85 12.12 7.47
N LEU A 198 11.89 11.18 8.43
CA LEU A 198 10.73 10.89 9.31
C LEU A 198 10.21 12.15 10.00
N CYS A 199 11.10 13.08 10.33
CA CYS A 199 10.77 14.37 10.92
C CYS A 199 10.01 15.34 10.00
N ASN A 200 9.82 15.03 8.71
CA ASN A 200 8.85 15.71 7.84
C ASN A 200 7.39 15.33 8.20
N PHE A 201 7.19 14.21 8.90
CA PHE A 201 5.89 13.58 9.14
C PHE A 201 5.58 13.48 10.64
N THR A 202 5.74 14.58 11.38
CA THR A 202 5.48 14.62 12.84
C THR A 202 4.00 14.46 13.22
N SER A 203 3.10 14.45 12.23
CA SER A 203 1.68 14.13 12.39
C SER A 203 1.14 13.45 11.13
N LYS A 204 0.13 12.59 11.28
CA LYS A 204 -0.57 11.91 10.19
C LYS A 204 -2.07 12.03 10.39
N SER A 205 -2.80 12.44 9.35
CA SER A 205 -4.25 12.71 9.42
C SER A 205 -5.13 11.59 8.85
N SER A 206 -4.54 10.63 8.12
CA SER A 206 -5.26 9.60 7.35
C SER A 206 -5.19 8.18 7.93
N CYS A 207 -4.74 8.02 9.18
CA CYS A 207 -4.68 6.71 9.82
C CYS A 207 -6.06 6.31 10.34
N GLY A 208 -6.74 5.41 9.62
CA GLY A 208 -8.13 4.95 9.86
C GLY A 208 -8.42 4.25 11.20
N LEU A 209 -7.51 4.28 12.16
CA LEU A 209 -7.65 3.66 13.47
C LEU A 209 -7.68 4.69 14.61
N GLY A 210 -8.49 5.75 14.53
CA GLY A 210 -8.83 6.60 15.69
C GLY A 210 -7.66 7.29 16.43
N PHE A 211 -6.41 7.14 15.97
CA PHE A 211 -5.24 7.79 16.51
C PHE A 211 -5.16 9.19 15.91
N GLY A 212 -5.97 10.11 16.43
CA GLY A 212 -5.73 11.54 16.29
C GLY A 212 -4.47 12.03 17.01
N ALA A 213 -3.50 11.14 17.28
CA ALA A 213 -2.27 11.44 17.99
C ALA A 213 -1.18 11.81 16.99
N ALA A 214 -0.45 12.90 17.25
CA ALA A 214 0.71 13.26 16.47
C ALA A 214 1.79 12.16 16.57
N CYS A 215 2.51 11.89 15.48
CA CYS A 215 3.59 10.91 15.47
C CYS A 215 4.66 11.22 16.51
N SER A 216 4.93 12.50 16.79
CA SER A 216 5.78 12.94 17.89
C SER A 216 5.34 12.41 19.26
N SER A 217 4.03 12.29 19.49
CA SER A 217 3.49 11.73 20.73
C SER A 217 3.70 10.23 20.82
N VAL A 218 3.56 9.51 19.69
CA VAL A 218 3.85 8.07 19.60
C VAL A 218 5.32 7.80 19.88
N TRP A 219 6.22 8.51 19.18
CA TRP A 219 7.66 8.34 19.37
C TRP A 219 8.11 8.62 20.79
N GLY A 220 7.60 9.70 21.41
CA GLY A 220 7.92 10.04 22.80
C GLY A 220 7.34 9.06 23.83
N THR A 221 6.20 8.42 23.53
CA THR A 221 5.59 7.42 24.43
C THR A 221 6.35 6.10 24.42
N PHE A 222 6.90 5.72 23.26
CA PHE A 222 7.55 4.42 23.06
C PHE A 222 9.07 4.51 22.89
N ASN A 223 9.68 5.68 23.14
CA ASN A 223 11.12 5.90 23.05
C ASN A 223 11.71 5.49 21.69
N ILE A 224 11.00 5.77 20.60
CA ILE A 224 11.38 5.34 19.25
C ILE A 224 12.45 6.28 18.71
N CYS A 225 13.68 5.80 18.52
CA CYS A 225 14.78 6.56 17.92
C CYS A 225 14.97 7.96 18.55
N GLU A 226 15.02 8.04 19.88
CA GLU A 226 15.02 9.29 20.65
C GLU A 226 16.12 10.27 20.22
N SER A 227 17.26 9.78 19.76
CA SER A 227 18.34 10.62 19.22
C SER A 227 17.94 11.51 18.04
N LEU A 228 16.84 11.19 17.35
CA LEU A 228 16.23 12.00 16.29
C LEU A 228 14.87 12.56 16.69
N THR A 229 13.96 11.70 17.12
CA THR A 229 12.51 11.96 17.18
C THR A 229 12.06 12.81 18.37
N THR A 230 12.92 12.97 19.39
CA THR A 230 12.60 13.73 20.61
C THR A 230 12.14 15.16 20.31
N ASP A 231 12.81 15.84 19.37
CA ASP A 231 12.47 17.22 18.99
C ASP A 231 12.48 17.48 17.49
N CYS A 232 13.03 16.57 16.67
CA CYS A 232 13.14 16.75 15.22
C CYS A 232 13.78 18.09 14.80
N SER A 233 14.63 18.67 15.65
CA SER A 233 15.29 19.94 15.38
C SER A 233 16.19 19.85 14.14
N SER A 234 16.37 20.97 13.44
CA SER A 234 17.24 21.04 12.26
C SER A 234 18.61 20.42 12.51
N GLN A 235 19.20 20.65 13.68
CA GLN A 235 20.49 20.09 14.03
C GLN A 235 20.46 18.57 14.17
N ARG A 236 19.46 17.97 14.83
CA ARG A 236 19.33 16.51 14.93
C ARG A 236 19.15 15.85 13.58
N ARG A 237 18.36 16.47 12.70
CA ARG A 237 18.14 15.97 11.34
C ARG A 237 19.44 15.96 10.55
N ILE A 238 20.20 17.06 10.62
CA ILE A 238 21.54 17.16 10.00
C ILE A 238 22.51 16.14 10.59
N ASP A 239 22.56 15.99 11.91
CA ASP A 239 23.45 15.04 12.59
C ASP A 239 23.10 13.58 12.22
N MET A 240 21.80 13.24 12.15
CA MET A 240 21.32 11.94 11.69
C MET A 240 21.70 11.70 10.23
N TYR A 241 21.41 12.65 9.34
CA TYR A 241 21.77 12.56 7.93
C TYR A 241 23.28 12.31 7.75
N ASN A 242 24.12 13.08 8.42
CA ASN A 242 25.58 12.91 8.35
C ASN A 242 26.05 11.56 8.90
N THR A 243 25.39 11.04 9.93
CA THR A 243 25.68 9.69 10.45
C THR A 243 25.37 8.64 9.39
N LEU A 244 24.20 8.72 8.75
CA LEU A 244 23.78 7.79 7.71
C LEU A 244 24.69 7.88 6.47
N VAL A 245 25.13 9.09 6.09
CA VAL A 245 26.15 9.28 5.03
C VAL A 245 27.43 8.53 5.40
N GLY A 246 27.94 8.72 6.62
CA GLY A 246 29.16 8.03 7.08
C GLY A 246 29.04 6.50 7.09
N TYR A 247 27.90 5.96 7.50
CA TYR A 247 27.66 4.51 7.45
C TYR A 247 27.53 4.02 6.00
N ASN A 248 26.84 4.74 5.13
CA ASN A 248 26.71 4.39 3.72
C ASN A 248 28.05 4.43 2.97
N GLU A 249 28.91 5.40 3.27
CA GLU A 249 30.29 5.44 2.75
C GLU A 249 31.11 4.21 3.20
N VAL A 250 30.92 3.75 4.43
CA VAL A 250 31.54 2.50 4.92
C VAL A 250 30.98 1.29 4.16
N LEU A 251 29.65 1.17 4.07
CA LEU A 251 28.99 0.06 3.36
C LEU A 251 29.48 -0.03 1.91
N GLN A 252 29.51 1.11 1.20
CA GLN A 252 29.98 1.16 -0.18
C GLN A 252 31.46 0.76 -0.30
N ARG A 253 32.35 1.48 0.39
CA ARG A 253 33.81 1.27 0.28
C ARG A 253 34.21 -0.16 0.63
N VAL A 254 33.67 -0.69 1.73
CA VAL A 254 34.01 -2.05 2.18
C VAL A 254 33.42 -3.08 1.21
N THR A 255 32.22 -2.86 0.66
CA THR A 255 31.66 -3.75 -0.36
C THR A 255 32.56 -3.78 -1.60
N GLU A 256 33.01 -2.61 -2.09
CA GLU A 256 33.93 -2.51 -3.24
C GLU A 256 35.28 -3.21 -2.97
N GLU A 257 35.81 -3.10 -1.75
CA GLU A 257 37.00 -3.85 -1.33
C GLU A 257 36.78 -5.37 -1.42
N TYR A 258 35.65 -5.87 -0.91
CA TYR A 258 35.32 -7.30 -0.93
C TYR A 258 35.01 -7.82 -2.34
N VAL A 259 34.48 -6.96 -3.24
CA VAL A 259 34.35 -7.25 -4.67
C VAL A 259 35.72 -7.51 -5.29
N ALA A 260 36.71 -6.67 -4.98
CA ALA A 260 38.05 -6.74 -5.55
C ALA A 260 38.87 -7.97 -5.11
N ILE A 261 38.45 -8.67 -4.04
CA ILE A 261 39.08 -9.94 -3.63
C ILE A 261 38.81 -11.00 -4.72
N PRO A 262 39.85 -11.64 -5.30
CA PRO A 262 39.65 -12.73 -6.25
C PRO A 262 39.17 -14.00 -5.53
N ALA A 263 38.56 -14.94 -6.26
CA ALA A 263 38.24 -16.25 -5.69
C ALA A 263 39.50 -16.94 -5.12
N GLY A 264 39.41 -17.47 -3.90
CA GLY A 264 40.54 -18.01 -3.14
C GLY A 264 41.45 -16.95 -2.50
N GLY A 265 41.21 -15.66 -2.74
CA GLY A 265 41.87 -14.55 -2.06
C GLY A 265 41.40 -14.40 -0.62
N VAL A 266 42.15 -13.63 0.17
CA VAL A 266 41.94 -13.45 1.61
C VAL A 266 41.53 -12.00 1.89
N SER A 267 40.48 -11.78 2.69
CA SER A 267 40.07 -10.45 3.15
C SER A 267 41.10 -9.84 4.10
N ALA A 268 41.02 -8.53 4.36
CA ALA A 268 41.90 -7.84 5.30
C ALA A 268 41.87 -8.44 6.73
N THR A 269 40.79 -9.15 7.07
CA THR A 269 40.53 -9.79 8.37
C THR A 269 40.76 -11.31 8.35
N GLY A 270 41.17 -11.88 7.22
CA GLY A 270 41.64 -13.28 7.14
C GLY A 270 40.65 -14.29 6.57
N ALA A 271 39.47 -13.87 6.09
CA ALA A 271 38.49 -14.79 5.48
C ALA A 271 38.81 -15.08 4.01
N VAL A 272 38.70 -16.34 3.60
CA VAL A 272 38.94 -16.74 2.20
C VAL A 272 37.65 -16.61 1.39
N LYS A 273 37.69 -15.85 0.28
CA LYS A 273 36.54 -15.71 -0.62
C LYS A 273 36.32 -16.99 -1.42
N ALA A 274 35.12 -17.55 -1.33
CA ALA A 274 34.73 -18.74 -2.07
C ALA A 274 34.63 -18.46 -3.58
N PRO A 275 34.62 -19.50 -4.44
CA PRO A 275 34.39 -19.34 -5.86
C PRO A 275 33.01 -18.73 -6.16
N ASP A 276 32.94 -17.96 -7.25
CA ASP A 276 31.68 -17.41 -7.79
C ASP A 276 30.90 -16.54 -6.79
N VAL A 277 31.59 -15.87 -5.88
CA VAL A 277 30.99 -14.90 -4.96
C VAL A 277 30.98 -13.52 -5.60
N GLU A 278 29.79 -12.91 -5.68
CA GLU A 278 29.60 -11.55 -6.14
C GLU A 278 28.98 -10.69 -5.02
N LEU A 279 29.39 -9.43 -4.96
CA LEU A 279 28.86 -8.44 -4.03
C LEU A 279 28.47 -7.17 -4.81
N LYS A 280 27.42 -6.48 -4.40
CA LYS A 280 27.04 -5.18 -4.96
C LYS A 280 26.46 -4.29 -3.88
N PHE A 281 26.81 -3.01 -3.94
CA PHE A 281 26.22 -1.97 -3.10
C PHE A 281 25.16 -1.19 -3.90
N GLY A 282 23.99 -0.97 -3.31
CA GLY A 282 22.89 -0.19 -3.90
C GLY A 282 22.54 1.01 -3.02
N ILE A 283 22.58 2.22 -3.59
CA ILE A 283 22.34 3.48 -2.87
C ILE A 283 20.88 3.98 -2.95
N GLY A 284 20.00 3.25 -3.65
CA GLY A 284 18.61 3.64 -3.90
C GLY A 284 17.84 4.00 -2.62
N SER A 285 17.89 3.14 -1.59
CA SER A 285 17.15 3.34 -0.34
C SER A 285 17.47 4.68 0.37
N PHE A 286 18.69 5.20 0.21
CA PHE A 286 19.09 6.46 0.83
C PHE A 286 18.66 7.69 0.02
N ASN A 287 18.41 7.52 -1.28
CA ASN A 287 18.00 8.58 -2.18
C ASN A 287 16.50 8.57 -2.46
N TYR A 288 15.76 7.54 -2.07
CA TYR A 288 14.30 7.53 -2.15
C TYR A 288 13.70 8.61 -1.25
N GLU A 289 12.83 9.48 -1.79
CA GLU A 289 12.11 10.50 -1.04
C GLU A 289 10.82 9.90 -0.44
N PHE A 290 10.67 9.97 0.88
CA PHE A 290 9.52 9.36 1.55
C PHE A 290 8.25 10.18 1.32
N SER A 291 7.13 9.50 1.11
CA SER A 291 5.82 10.09 1.29
C SER A 291 5.24 9.74 2.68
N SER A 292 4.21 10.47 3.10
CA SER A 292 3.49 10.11 4.32
C SER A 292 2.92 8.70 4.24
N ALA A 293 2.46 8.24 3.06
CA ALA A 293 1.88 6.91 2.88
C ALA A 293 2.89 5.77 3.14
N ASP A 294 4.19 6.05 2.98
CA ASP A 294 5.24 5.04 3.15
C ASP A 294 5.50 4.68 4.61
N ILE A 295 5.01 5.49 5.55
CA ILE A 295 5.25 5.34 6.98
C ILE A 295 4.06 4.62 7.63
N SER A 296 4.32 3.60 8.43
CA SER A 296 3.28 2.85 9.12
C SER A 296 2.42 3.75 10.01
N CYS A 297 1.10 3.57 9.93
CA CYS A 297 0.16 4.24 10.84
C CYS A 297 0.21 3.74 12.28
N CYS A 298 0.87 2.60 12.52
CA CYS A 298 0.89 1.97 13.84
C CYS A 298 1.93 2.57 14.78
N ASP A 299 3.09 2.94 14.24
CA ASP A 299 4.20 3.48 15.03
C ASP A 299 4.82 4.76 14.45
N CYS A 300 4.32 5.25 13.31
CA CYS A 300 4.86 6.40 12.59
C CYS A 300 6.37 6.29 12.30
N PHE A 301 6.91 5.09 12.17
CA PHE A 301 8.36 4.89 12.08
C PHE A 301 8.75 3.86 11.03
N HIS A 302 8.20 2.65 11.12
CA HIS A 302 8.56 1.59 10.19
C HIS A 302 7.85 1.75 8.84
N PRO A 303 8.41 1.19 7.76
CA PRO A 303 7.76 1.17 6.45
C PRO A 303 6.38 0.47 6.50
N ALA A 304 5.37 1.11 5.92
CA ALA A 304 4.08 0.49 5.63
C ALA A 304 4.22 -0.59 4.54
N ASP A 305 3.17 -1.37 4.29
CA ASP A 305 3.10 -2.37 3.22
C ASP A 305 3.43 -1.81 1.84
N GLY A 306 2.87 -0.65 1.46
CA GLY A 306 3.24 0.01 0.20
C GLY A 306 4.73 0.36 0.10
N ALA A 307 5.36 0.70 1.23
CA ALA A 307 6.79 0.99 1.26
C ALA A 307 7.65 -0.28 1.24
N GLN A 308 7.19 -1.39 1.84
CA GLN A 308 7.85 -2.70 1.70
C GLN A 308 7.88 -3.13 0.23
N ALA A 309 6.77 -2.94 -0.50
CA ALA A 309 6.69 -3.22 -1.94
C ALA A 309 7.70 -2.37 -2.73
N LYS A 310 7.77 -1.05 -2.46
CA LYS A 310 8.74 -0.16 -3.11
C LYS A 310 10.19 -0.54 -2.82
N ILE A 311 10.53 -0.89 -1.58
CA ILE A 311 11.87 -1.37 -1.22
C ILE A 311 12.21 -2.63 -2.01
N ALA A 312 11.27 -3.58 -2.11
CA ALA A 312 11.46 -4.79 -2.90
C ALA A 312 11.71 -4.49 -4.38
N GLU A 313 10.97 -3.55 -4.95
CA GLU A 313 11.10 -3.17 -6.35
C GLU A 313 12.43 -2.49 -6.65
N PHE A 314 12.72 -1.36 -5.98
CA PHE A 314 13.90 -0.57 -6.34
C PHE A 314 15.21 -1.24 -5.92
N SER A 315 15.19 -2.09 -4.88
CA SER A 315 16.41 -2.81 -4.48
C SER A 315 16.66 -4.05 -5.36
N TRP A 316 15.66 -4.48 -6.14
CA TRP A 316 15.79 -5.48 -7.19
C TRP A 316 16.20 -4.87 -8.54
N ASN A 317 15.38 -3.98 -9.10
CA ASN A 317 15.53 -3.41 -10.45
C ASN A 317 16.43 -2.16 -10.50
N GLY A 318 16.48 -1.43 -9.39
CA GLY A 318 17.03 -0.07 -9.33
C GLY A 318 15.94 0.97 -9.11
N LEU A 319 16.34 2.11 -8.58
CA LEU A 319 15.46 3.25 -8.32
C LEU A 319 15.55 4.22 -9.49
N GLN A 320 14.54 4.23 -10.35
CA GLN A 320 14.35 5.28 -11.34
C GLN A 320 13.56 6.43 -10.69
N CYS A 321 14.23 7.57 -10.49
CA CYS A 321 13.57 8.75 -9.98
C CYS A 321 12.56 9.28 -10.99
N SER A 322 11.37 9.66 -10.52
CA SER A 322 10.27 10.17 -11.33
C SER A 322 9.38 11.12 -10.52
N ALA A 323 8.30 11.64 -11.11
CA ALA A 323 7.34 12.46 -10.37
C ALA A 323 6.52 11.67 -9.34
N THR A 324 6.40 10.36 -9.51
CA THR A 324 5.62 9.43 -8.67
C THR A 324 6.50 8.64 -7.70
N THR A 325 7.77 8.44 -8.06
CA THR A 325 8.82 7.85 -7.23
C THR A 325 9.96 8.89 -7.11
N PRO A 326 9.72 10.01 -6.39
CA PRO A 326 10.71 11.06 -6.27
C PRO A 326 11.93 10.59 -5.48
N CYS A 327 13.06 11.22 -5.78
CA CYS A 327 14.30 11.03 -5.05
C CYS A 327 14.80 12.34 -4.47
N CYS A 328 15.73 12.24 -3.53
CA CYS A 328 16.38 13.38 -2.92
C CYS A 328 17.54 13.91 -3.76
N ALA A 329 17.35 15.08 -4.38
CA ALA A 329 18.42 15.79 -5.06
C ALA A 329 19.48 16.30 -4.07
N PRO A 330 20.77 16.29 -4.47
CA PRO A 330 21.83 16.87 -3.65
C PRO A 330 21.69 18.39 -3.54
N SER A 331 21.97 18.93 -2.36
CA SER A 331 21.99 20.36 -2.06
C SER A 331 23.27 20.78 -1.35
N ALA A 332 23.65 22.05 -1.48
CA ALA A 332 24.72 22.64 -0.69
C ALA A 332 24.26 22.98 0.74
N ASP A 333 22.96 23.10 0.98
CA ASP A 333 22.41 23.34 2.32
C ASP A 333 22.25 22.00 3.08
N PRO A 334 22.94 21.83 4.22
CA PRO A 334 22.88 20.59 5.00
C PRO A 334 21.47 20.25 5.47
N LEU A 335 20.63 21.26 5.78
CA LEU A 335 19.27 21.00 6.20
C LEU A 335 18.46 20.46 5.03
N THR A 336 18.50 21.10 3.86
CA THR A 336 17.85 20.60 2.64
C THR A 336 18.22 19.16 2.33
N ASN A 337 19.49 18.77 2.48
CA ASN A 337 19.90 17.36 2.34
C ASN A 337 19.23 16.46 3.39
N ALA A 338 19.30 16.86 4.65
CA ALA A 338 18.73 16.10 5.76
C ALA A 338 17.21 15.95 5.69
N THR A 339 16.52 16.91 5.06
CA THR A 339 15.06 16.89 4.91
C THR A 339 14.58 16.32 3.59
N CYS A 340 15.49 15.99 2.66
CA CYS A 340 15.12 15.74 1.27
C CYS A 340 14.31 16.92 0.67
N GLY A 341 14.71 18.16 0.96
CA GLY A 341 13.97 19.36 0.57
C GLY A 341 14.14 19.76 -0.91
N ALA A 342 14.96 19.02 -1.65
CA ALA A 342 15.14 19.18 -3.09
C ALA A 342 14.87 17.83 -3.76
N THR A 343 14.01 17.83 -4.78
CA THR A 343 13.55 16.61 -5.46
C THR A 343 14.30 16.39 -6.76
N ASP A 344 14.67 15.15 -7.03
CA ASP A 344 15.17 14.62 -8.29
C ASP A 344 14.12 13.67 -8.87
N THR A 345 13.83 13.83 -10.16
CA THR A 345 12.84 13.03 -10.90
C THR A 345 13.45 12.38 -12.14
N THR A 346 14.78 12.25 -12.19
CA THR A 346 15.49 11.86 -13.41
C THR A 346 16.60 10.83 -13.20
N THR A 347 17.30 10.87 -12.06
CA THR A 347 18.43 9.96 -11.84
C THR A 347 17.98 8.50 -11.76
N PHE A 348 18.82 7.61 -12.26
CA PHE A 348 18.70 6.18 -12.02
C PHE A 348 19.77 5.75 -11.01
N TYR A 349 19.35 5.12 -9.92
CA TYR A 349 20.23 4.43 -8.99
C TYR A 349 20.15 2.92 -9.23
N PRO A 350 21.25 2.27 -9.63
CA PRO A 350 21.24 0.83 -9.86
C PRO A 350 20.82 0.05 -8.61
N GLY A 351 20.01 -0.99 -8.81
CA GLY A 351 19.55 -1.91 -7.76
C GLY A 351 20.60 -2.97 -7.41
N GLY A 352 20.13 -4.13 -6.97
CA GLY A 352 20.91 -5.34 -6.68
C GLY A 352 21.62 -5.93 -7.92
N PHE A 353 21.89 -7.23 -7.93
CA PHE A 353 22.72 -7.88 -8.99
C PHE A 353 22.15 -7.81 -10.40
N TRP A 354 20.89 -7.40 -10.52
CA TRP A 354 20.19 -7.24 -11.78
C TRP A 354 20.31 -5.75 -12.15
N PRO A 355 20.82 -5.44 -13.36
CA PRO A 355 20.47 -6.09 -14.60
C PRO A 355 21.71 -6.63 -15.32
N SER A 356 21.79 -7.95 -15.51
CA SER A 356 22.41 -8.46 -16.73
C SER A 356 21.29 -9.12 -17.52
N CYS A 357 20.54 -8.29 -18.21
CA CYS A 357 19.50 -8.77 -19.10
C CYS A 357 20.14 -9.26 -20.41
N THR A 358 19.51 -10.24 -21.03
CA THR A 358 19.83 -10.71 -22.37
C THR A 358 18.66 -10.54 -23.33
N SER A 359 17.49 -10.22 -22.79
CA SER A 359 16.25 -9.92 -23.49
C SER A 359 15.41 -8.91 -22.70
N ASN A 360 14.48 -8.23 -23.37
CA ASN A 360 13.55 -7.31 -22.72
C ASN A 360 12.71 -7.99 -21.62
N ALA A 361 12.42 -9.29 -21.75
CA ALA A 361 11.66 -10.03 -20.75
C ALA A 361 12.42 -10.19 -19.42
N ASP A 362 13.76 -10.15 -19.46
CA ASP A 362 14.58 -10.19 -18.24
C ASP A 362 14.50 -8.86 -17.46
N CYS A 363 13.94 -7.82 -18.09
CA CYS A 363 13.76 -6.50 -17.54
C CYS A 363 12.33 -6.22 -17.10
N ASP A 364 11.44 -7.21 -17.11
CA ASP A 364 10.06 -7.01 -16.69
C ASP A 364 10.00 -6.58 -15.21
N ASP A 365 9.80 -5.29 -14.96
CA ASP A 365 9.66 -4.75 -13.60
C ASP A 365 8.26 -4.99 -13.01
N HIS A 366 7.34 -5.50 -13.84
CA HIS A 366 5.91 -5.67 -13.58
C HIS A 366 5.18 -4.35 -13.32
N ASP A 367 5.75 -3.21 -13.71
CA ASP A 367 5.01 -1.96 -13.84
C ASP A 367 4.38 -1.90 -15.25
N PRO A 368 3.04 -2.08 -15.38
CA PRO A 368 2.38 -1.94 -16.67
C PRO A 368 2.52 -0.55 -17.30
N CYS A 369 3.02 0.44 -16.54
CA CYS A 369 3.31 1.78 -16.98
C CYS A 369 4.75 2.04 -17.36
N THR A 370 5.58 1.01 -17.41
CA THR A 370 6.87 1.05 -18.07
C THR A 370 6.88 0.11 -19.28
N THR A 371 7.87 0.31 -20.14
CA THR A 371 8.21 -0.56 -21.25
C THR A 371 9.65 -0.97 -21.02
N ASP A 372 9.80 -2.26 -20.78
CA ASP A 372 11.06 -2.86 -20.41
C ASP A 372 11.89 -3.16 -21.66
N THR A 373 13.11 -2.63 -21.65
CA THR A 373 14.07 -2.90 -22.69
C THR A 373 15.40 -3.31 -22.08
N CYS A 374 15.97 -4.35 -22.65
CA CYS A 374 17.33 -4.72 -22.37
C CYS A 374 18.25 -4.05 -23.39
N ASP A 375 19.12 -3.14 -22.94
CA ASP A 375 20.06 -2.52 -23.84
C ASP A 375 21.22 -3.47 -24.22
N ALA A 376 22.00 -3.06 -25.22
CA ALA A 376 23.09 -3.86 -25.75
C ALA A 376 24.24 -4.10 -24.74
N THR A 377 24.25 -3.42 -23.61
CA THR A 377 25.21 -3.61 -22.51
C THR A 377 24.70 -4.53 -21.41
N GLY A 378 23.48 -5.07 -21.57
CA GLY A 378 22.83 -5.93 -20.60
C GLY A 378 22.16 -5.15 -19.48
N VAL A 379 21.90 -3.85 -19.66
CA VAL A 379 21.24 -3.02 -18.66
C VAL A 379 19.76 -2.89 -18.97
N CYS A 380 18.92 -3.08 -17.95
CA CYS A 380 17.48 -2.87 -18.04
C CYS A 380 17.16 -1.39 -18.04
N GLN A 381 16.28 -1.02 -18.95
CA GLN A 381 15.75 0.31 -19.15
C GLN A 381 14.23 0.21 -19.06
N HIS A 382 13.65 0.89 -18.08
CA HIS A 382 12.20 0.95 -17.85
C HIS A 382 11.72 2.32 -18.31
N THR A 383 11.22 2.39 -19.54
CA THR A 383 10.79 3.67 -20.13
C THR A 383 9.28 3.84 -19.96
N ALA A 384 8.79 5.05 -19.69
CA ALA A 384 7.35 5.27 -19.52
C ALA A 384 6.54 4.71 -20.70
N ALA A 385 5.58 3.84 -20.41
CA ALA A 385 4.60 3.36 -21.37
C ALA A 385 3.75 4.54 -21.90
N PRO A 386 3.14 4.42 -23.10
CA PRO A 386 2.28 5.47 -23.63
C PRO A 386 1.15 5.84 -22.68
N ASP A 387 0.87 7.14 -22.55
CA ASP A 387 -0.27 7.63 -21.77
C ASP A 387 -1.59 6.97 -22.24
N GLY A 388 -2.42 6.54 -21.29
CA GLY A 388 -3.65 5.81 -21.57
C GLY A 388 -3.49 4.28 -21.66
N THR A 389 -2.28 3.74 -21.48
CA THR A 389 -2.08 2.28 -21.33
C THR A 389 -2.81 1.81 -20.08
N GLY A 390 -3.57 0.72 -20.18
CA GLY A 390 -4.33 0.19 -19.06
C GLY A 390 -3.39 -0.39 -17.99
N CYS A 391 -3.67 -0.08 -16.73
CA CYS A 391 -2.90 -0.55 -15.58
C CYS A 391 -3.83 -0.75 -14.38
N ASN A 392 -3.27 -1.04 -13.20
CA ASN A 392 -4.00 -1.09 -11.94
C ASN A 392 -3.20 -0.32 -10.88
N ASP A 393 -3.79 0.72 -10.28
CA ASP A 393 -3.10 1.58 -9.30
C ASP A 393 -3.21 1.06 -7.86
N GLY A 394 -3.83 -0.10 -7.68
CA GLY A 394 -4.08 -0.74 -6.38
C GLY A 394 -5.18 -0.08 -5.56
N ASN A 395 -5.84 0.97 -6.06
CA ASN A 395 -6.90 1.67 -5.38
C ASN A 395 -8.26 1.21 -5.88
N ALA A 396 -8.94 0.36 -5.10
CA ALA A 396 -10.28 -0.10 -5.46
C ALA A 396 -11.34 1.02 -5.49
N CYS A 397 -10.99 2.25 -5.06
CA CYS A 397 -11.83 3.43 -5.22
C CYS A 397 -11.66 4.17 -6.54
N THR A 398 -10.87 3.68 -7.49
CA THR A 398 -10.83 4.17 -8.87
C THR A 398 -11.45 3.13 -9.79
N GLN A 399 -12.16 3.59 -10.82
CA GLN A 399 -12.94 2.72 -11.70
C GLN A 399 -12.25 2.46 -13.04
N ALA A 400 -11.16 3.17 -13.31
CA ALA A 400 -10.35 2.99 -14.50
C ALA A 400 -8.95 3.53 -14.22
N ASP A 401 -7.92 2.73 -14.39
CA ASP A 401 -6.56 3.16 -14.14
C ASP A 401 -5.77 3.13 -15.44
N ASN A 402 -5.03 4.21 -15.65
CA ASN A 402 -4.29 4.42 -16.89
C ASN A 402 -2.92 4.98 -16.58
N CYS A 403 -1.95 4.58 -17.38
CA CYS A 403 -0.62 5.13 -17.31
C CYS A 403 -0.65 6.61 -17.69
N VAL A 404 -0.04 7.45 -16.86
CA VAL A 404 0.19 8.86 -17.13
C VAL A 404 1.63 9.17 -16.72
N ALA A 405 2.45 9.56 -17.70
CA ALA A 405 3.86 9.86 -17.50
C ALA A 405 4.65 8.72 -16.82
N GLY A 406 4.33 7.47 -17.17
CA GLY A 406 5.04 6.28 -16.67
C GLY A 406 4.58 5.80 -15.30
N SER A 407 3.36 6.12 -14.88
CA SER A 407 2.80 5.62 -13.63
C SER A 407 1.32 5.35 -13.73
N CYS A 408 0.88 4.33 -13.01
CA CYS A 408 -0.53 4.00 -13.00
C CYS A 408 -1.32 5.00 -12.16
N VAL A 409 -2.19 5.75 -12.82
CA VAL A 409 -3.05 6.73 -12.16
C VAL A 409 -4.49 6.27 -12.29
N GLY A 410 -5.14 6.04 -11.16
CA GLY A 410 -6.56 5.77 -11.13
C GLY A 410 -7.40 7.01 -11.43
N ALA A 411 -8.44 6.80 -12.21
CA ALA A 411 -9.41 7.79 -12.62
C ALA A 411 -10.83 7.33 -12.26
N ASN A 412 -11.80 8.23 -12.43
CA ASN A 412 -13.21 7.98 -12.13
C ASN A 412 -13.41 7.48 -10.69
N PRO A 413 -13.10 8.29 -9.67
CA PRO A 413 -13.19 7.87 -8.28
C PRO A 413 -14.61 7.42 -7.93
N VAL A 414 -14.72 6.40 -7.09
CA VAL A 414 -15.98 5.91 -6.52
C VAL A 414 -16.60 7.03 -5.69
N VAL A 415 -17.80 7.45 -6.09
CA VAL A 415 -18.56 8.49 -5.39
C VAL A 415 -19.52 7.82 -4.42
N CYS A 416 -19.22 7.93 -3.12
CA CYS A 416 -20.08 7.43 -2.07
C CYS A 416 -21.20 8.43 -1.77
N THR A 417 -22.43 8.11 -2.16
CA THR A 417 -23.62 8.90 -1.83
C THR A 417 -24.21 8.49 -0.49
N ALA A 418 -24.93 9.40 0.17
CA ALA A 418 -25.73 9.05 1.34
C ALA A 418 -26.71 7.92 1.01
N GLN A 419 -26.80 6.92 1.90
CA GLN A 419 -27.71 5.77 1.73
C GLN A 419 -29.18 6.20 1.76
N ASP A 420 -29.53 7.11 2.67
CA ASP A 420 -30.87 7.67 2.84
C ASP A 420 -30.77 9.04 3.56
N GLN A 421 -31.91 9.60 3.97
CA GLN A 421 -31.99 10.91 4.64
C GLN A 421 -31.27 10.96 6.01
N CYS A 422 -31.00 9.80 6.62
CA CYS A 422 -30.38 9.65 7.92
C CYS A 422 -28.96 9.11 7.89
N HIS A 423 -28.36 9.06 6.71
CA HIS A 423 -26.95 8.84 6.51
C HIS A 423 -26.35 10.03 5.76
N VAL A 424 -25.06 10.28 5.95
CA VAL A 424 -24.31 11.24 5.13
C VAL A 424 -23.47 10.49 4.09
N ALA A 425 -22.95 11.22 3.12
CA ALA A 425 -22.04 10.65 2.13
C ALA A 425 -20.88 9.94 2.83
N GLY A 426 -20.65 8.69 2.45
CA GLY A 426 -19.56 7.88 2.96
C GLY A 426 -18.20 8.26 2.38
N THR A 427 -17.19 7.52 2.81
CA THR A 427 -15.86 7.48 2.22
C THR A 427 -15.65 6.10 1.61
N CYS A 428 -15.01 6.06 0.45
CA CYS A 428 -14.64 4.79 -0.18
C CYS A 428 -13.39 4.21 0.50
N ASP A 429 -13.43 2.93 0.82
CA ASP A 429 -12.31 2.14 1.33
C ASP A 429 -11.37 1.74 0.18
N GLN A 430 -10.12 2.20 0.22
CA GLN A 430 -9.17 2.06 -0.88
C GLN A 430 -8.79 0.60 -1.20
N ALA A 431 -8.92 -0.31 -0.23
CA ALA A 431 -8.57 -1.71 -0.42
C ALA A 431 -9.72 -2.52 -1.04
N THR A 432 -10.96 -2.17 -0.72
CA THR A 432 -12.15 -2.95 -1.06
C THR A 432 -13.08 -2.28 -2.06
N GLY A 433 -12.95 -0.97 -2.28
CA GLY A 433 -13.84 -0.16 -3.11
C GLY A 433 -15.21 0.06 -2.46
N THR A 434 -15.37 -0.32 -1.19
CA THR A 434 -16.66 -0.24 -0.49
C THR A 434 -16.89 1.12 0.14
N CYS A 435 -18.10 1.65 0.00
CA CYS A 435 -18.49 2.90 0.64
C CYS A 435 -18.93 2.67 2.09
N SER A 436 -18.42 3.49 3.01
CA SER A 436 -18.96 3.56 4.36
C SER A 436 -20.35 4.20 4.39
N ASN A 437 -21.15 3.92 5.42
CA ASN A 437 -22.49 4.51 5.61
C ASN A 437 -22.59 5.20 6.98
N PRO A 438 -21.95 6.37 7.16
CA PRO A 438 -22.01 7.11 8.42
C PRO A 438 -23.40 7.70 8.68
N ASN A 439 -23.84 7.62 9.93
CA ASN A 439 -25.11 8.23 10.36
C ASN A 439 -25.07 9.75 10.22
N ALA A 440 -26.18 10.34 9.78
CA ALA A 440 -26.41 11.77 9.89
C ALA A 440 -26.55 12.20 11.36
N PRO A 441 -26.26 13.48 11.70
CA PRO A 441 -26.45 13.99 13.04
C PRO A 441 -27.86 13.73 13.58
N ASN A 442 -27.94 13.35 14.85
CA ASN A 442 -29.22 13.20 15.53
C ASN A 442 -30.00 14.52 15.49
N GLY A 443 -31.30 14.45 15.20
CA GLY A 443 -32.15 15.62 15.05
C GLY A 443 -32.23 16.19 13.64
N GLN A 444 -31.45 15.67 12.67
CA GLN A 444 -31.60 16.05 11.27
C GLN A 444 -33.01 15.69 10.76
N PRO A 445 -33.73 16.61 10.07
CA PRO A 445 -35.05 16.32 9.55
C PRO A 445 -35.03 15.16 8.55
N CYS A 446 -35.99 14.27 8.67
CA CYS A 446 -36.22 13.17 7.73
C CYS A 446 -37.73 12.96 7.57
N ASN A 447 -38.13 11.91 6.86
CA ASN A 447 -39.52 11.47 6.73
C ASN A 447 -39.56 9.96 6.92
N ASP A 448 -40.26 9.49 7.95
CA ASP A 448 -40.37 8.05 8.27
C ASP A 448 -41.50 7.34 7.50
N GLY A 449 -42.22 8.08 6.65
CA GLY A 449 -43.35 7.61 5.86
C GLY A 449 -44.67 7.54 6.64
N ASN A 450 -44.69 7.94 7.92
CA ASN A 450 -45.88 7.89 8.77
C ASN A 450 -46.54 9.27 8.86
N ALA A 451 -47.67 9.44 8.16
CA ALA A 451 -48.44 10.68 8.21
C ALA A 451 -49.06 10.97 9.61
N CYS A 452 -48.96 10.04 10.56
CA CYS A 452 -49.37 10.25 11.94
C CYS A 452 -48.26 10.79 12.83
N THR A 453 -47.06 11.04 12.34
CA THR A 453 -46.01 11.75 13.08
C THR A 453 -45.89 13.17 12.55
N GLN A 454 -45.68 14.12 13.45
CA GLN A 454 -45.67 15.55 13.10
C GLN A 454 -44.27 16.09 12.87
N THR A 455 -43.25 15.39 13.39
CA THR A 455 -41.85 15.75 13.27
C THR A 455 -41.01 14.49 13.21
N ASP A 456 -40.32 14.24 12.11
CA ASP A 456 -39.45 13.08 11.99
C ASP A 456 -38.00 13.54 11.97
N THR A 457 -37.17 12.87 12.77
CA THR A 457 -35.76 13.17 12.86
C THR A 457 -34.92 11.91 12.89
N CYS A 458 -33.71 12.02 12.36
CA CYS A 458 -32.74 10.95 12.41
C CYS A 458 -32.29 10.72 13.85
N GLN A 459 -32.29 9.45 14.26
CA GLN A 459 -31.76 8.96 15.53
C GLN A 459 -30.92 7.72 15.26
N ALA A 460 -29.60 7.85 15.46
CA ALA A 460 -28.64 6.78 15.25
C ALA A 460 -28.78 6.08 13.88
N GLY A 461 -28.94 6.86 12.80
CA GLY A 461 -29.05 6.35 11.42
C GLY A 461 -30.46 5.93 10.99
N THR A 462 -31.44 5.98 11.90
CA THR A 462 -32.84 5.64 11.57
C THR A 462 -33.72 6.88 11.58
N CYS A 463 -34.60 7.05 10.60
CA CYS A 463 -35.62 8.09 10.67
C CYS A 463 -36.70 7.70 11.67
N THR A 464 -36.87 8.50 12.72
CA THR A 464 -37.86 8.26 13.78
C THR A 464 -38.86 9.40 13.82
N GLY A 465 -40.12 9.06 13.59
CA GLY A 465 -41.22 10.00 13.76
C GLY A 465 -41.59 10.21 15.23
N MET A 466 -41.77 11.48 15.58
CA MET A 466 -42.12 11.95 16.92
C MET A 466 -43.42 12.78 16.85
N ASN A 467 -43.95 13.12 18.02
CA ASN A 467 -45.15 13.95 18.16
C ASN A 467 -46.35 13.35 17.41
N GLY A 468 -46.69 12.11 17.75
CA GLY A 468 -47.81 11.39 17.13
C GLY A 468 -49.14 12.17 17.19
N VAL A 469 -49.93 12.09 16.12
CA VAL A 469 -51.27 12.66 16.03
C VAL A 469 -52.15 12.05 17.11
N ILE A 470 -52.66 12.89 18.02
CA ILE A 470 -53.58 12.50 19.08
C ILE A 470 -55.00 12.60 18.54
N CYS A 471 -55.65 11.46 18.34
CA CYS A 471 -57.04 11.40 17.92
C CYS A 471 -57.97 11.47 19.12
N VAL A 472 -58.60 12.64 19.31
CA VAL A 472 -59.64 12.82 20.33
C VAL A 472 -61.00 12.36 19.80
N ALA A 473 -61.94 12.05 20.71
CA ALA A 473 -63.32 11.81 20.33
C ALA A 473 -63.90 13.08 19.67
N GLN A 474 -64.60 12.92 18.54
CA GLN A 474 -65.21 14.06 17.83
C GLN A 474 -66.24 14.80 18.69
N ASP A 475 -67.03 14.04 19.45
CA ASP A 475 -68.06 14.55 20.35
C ASP A 475 -68.34 13.52 21.46
N GLN A 476 -69.36 13.77 22.28
CA GLN A 476 -69.75 12.87 23.38
C GLN A 476 -70.20 11.48 22.93
N CYS A 477 -70.52 11.30 21.65
CA CYS A 477 -71.00 10.07 21.04
C CYS A 477 -69.96 9.30 20.24
N HIS A 478 -68.72 9.76 20.20
CA HIS A 478 -67.61 9.02 19.61
C HIS A 478 -66.58 8.64 20.68
N VAL A 479 -65.76 7.64 20.39
CA VAL A 479 -64.56 7.35 21.19
C VAL A 479 -63.33 7.91 20.45
N ALA A 480 -62.20 8.00 21.17
CA ALA A 480 -60.93 8.40 20.56
C ALA A 480 -60.61 7.50 19.36
N GLY A 481 -60.30 8.12 18.22
CA GLY A 481 -59.95 7.42 16.99
C GLY A 481 -58.54 6.83 17.00
N THR A 482 -58.20 6.16 15.91
CA THR A 482 -56.84 5.76 15.57
C THR A 482 -56.39 6.53 14.34
N CYS A 483 -55.18 7.09 14.36
CA CYS A 483 -54.64 7.77 13.20
C CYS A 483 -54.24 6.75 12.12
N ASN A 484 -54.60 7.02 10.86
CA ASN A 484 -54.19 6.21 9.72
C ASN A 484 -52.77 6.63 9.26
N PRO A 485 -51.75 5.75 9.35
CA PRO A 485 -50.36 6.10 9.09
C PRO A 485 -50.07 6.50 7.64
N LEU A 486 -50.95 6.19 6.69
CA LEU A 486 -50.74 6.59 5.28
C LEU A 486 -51.24 8.02 4.99
N VAL A 487 -52.28 8.48 5.69
CA VAL A 487 -52.97 9.74 5.37
C VAL A 487 -53.02 10.75 6.51
N GLY A 488 -52.64 10.36 7.74
CA GLY A 488 -52.65 11.24 8.91
C GLY A 488 -54.04 11.58 9.43
N ILE A 489 -55.07 10.89 8.93
CA ILE A 489 -56.47 11.13 9.27
C ILE A 489 -56.89 10.22 10.42
N CYS A 490 -57.46 10.81 11.47
CA CYS A 490 -58.08 10.08 12.57
C CYS A 490 -59.38 9.40 12.12
N SER A 491 -59.52 8.12 12.46
CA SER A 491 -60.84 7.47 12.41
C SER A 491 -61.79 8.11 13.44
N ASN A 492 -63.09 7.96 13.22
CA ASN A 492 -64.11 8.47 14.14
C ASN A 492 -65.12 7.36 14.51
N PRO A 493 -64.71 6.40 15.36
CA PRO A 493 -65.59 5.32 15.79
C PRO A 493 -66.70 5.83 16.72
N ALA A 494 -67.95 5.51 16.38
CA ALA A 494 -69.10 5.79 17.23
C ALA A 494 -69.03 4.97 18.54
N LYS A 495 -69.53 5.55 19.63
CA LYS A 495 -69.84 4.79 20.86
C LYS A 495 -71.01 3.85 20.60
N PRO A 496 -71.16 2.76 21.39
CA PRO A 496 -72.32 1.89 21.30
C PRO A 496 -73.64 2.66 21.40
N ASP A 497 -74.63 2.27 20.59
CA ASP A 497 -76.00 2.77 20.66
C ASP A 497 -76.51 2.76 22.11
N GLY A 498 -77.12 3.87 22.54
CA GLY A 498 -77.60 4.05 23.91
C GLY A 498 -76.58 4.63 24.89
N SER A 499 -75.34 4.91 24.46
CA SER A 499 -74.35 5.59 25.31
C SER A 499 -74.84 6.97 25.72
N ALA A 500 -74.64 7.34 26.99
CA ALA A 500 -75.07 8.64 27.50
C ALA A 500 -74.32 9.81 26.82
N CYS A 501 -75.07 10.84 26.45
CA CYS A 501 -74.56 12.11 25.96
C CYS A 501 -75.42 13.27 26.47
N ASN A 502 -75.16 14.47 25.98
CA ASN A 502 -75.96 15.67 26.20
C ASN A 502 -75.97 16.49 24.90
N ASP A 503 -77.15 16.76 24.35
CA ASP A 503 -77.31 17.49 23.09
C ASP A 503 -77.40 19.02 23.29
N GLY A 504 -77.28 19.50 24.53
CA GLY A 504 -77.40 20.90 24.93
C GLY A 504 -78.85 21.40 25.07
N ASN A 505 -79.85 20.53 24.89
CA ASN A 505 -81.26 20.88 24.98
C ASN A 505 -81.80 20.69 26.40
N ALA A 506 -82.20 21.79 27.06
CA ALA A 506 -82.76 21.72 28.41
C ALA A 506 -84.13 21.00 28.51
N CYS A 507 -84.77 20.70 27.37
CA CYS A 507 -86.09 20.04 27.32
C CYS A 507 -86.00 18.50 27.19
N THR A 508 -84.81 17.92 27.07
CA THR A 508 -84.58 16.47 27.06
C THR A 508 -84.12 15.98 28.45
N GLN A 509 -84.55 14.79 28.85
CA GLN A 509 -84.27 14.25 30.20
C GLN A 509 -83.17 13.16 30.20
N THR A 510 -82.87 12.53 29.07
CA THR A 510 -81.81 11.53 28.92
C THR A 510 -81.40 11.46 27.46
N ASP A 511 -80.26 12.07 27.11
CA ASP A 511 -79.75 12.02 25.74
C ASP A 511 -78.87 10.78 25.56
N THR A 512 -79.07 10.10 24.44
CA THR A 512 -78.32 8.89 24.10
C THR A 512 -77.82 8.95 22.65
N CYS A 513 -76.61 8.45 22.44
CA CYS A 513 -76.04 8.29 21.11
C CYS A 513 -76.82 7.26 20.30
N GLN A 514 -77.11 7.59 19.05
CA GLN A 514 -77.80 6.71 18.11
C GLN A 514 -77.03 6.67 16.80
N GLU A 515 -76.77 5.48 16.27
CA GLU A 515 -76.33 5.34 14.89
C GLU A 515 -77.41 5.90 13.95
N LEU A 516 -77.01 6.77 13.03
CA LEU A 516 -77.85 7.18 11.91
C LEU A 516 -78.11 5.97 11.00
N ARG A 517 -79.15 5.19 11.31
CA ARG A 517 -79.65 4.14 10.42
C ARG A 517 -80.16 4.81 9.15
N ARG A 518 -79.39 4.73 8.06
CA ARG A 518 -79.91 5.05 6.73
C ARG A 518 -81.01 4.03 6.40
N LEU A 519 -82.26 4.47 6.51
CA LEU A 519 -83.44 3.72 6.08
C LEU A 519 -83.37 3.50 4.56
N SER A 520 -83.05 2.28 4.13
CA SER A 520 -83.30 1.82 2.77
C SER A 520 -84.75 1.35 2.65
N ASP A 521 -85.67 2.30 2.48
CA ASP A 521 -87.07 2.00 2.11
C ASP A 521 -87.24 2.00 0.60
N ALA A 522 -87.58 0.82 0.08
CA ALA A 522 -87.91 0.55 -1.30
C ALA A 522 -89.24 1.19 -1.71
N ARG A 523 -89.23 1.99 -2.79
CA ARG A 523 -90.40 2.20 -3.64
C ARG A 523 -90.03 2.07 -5.12
N SER A 524 -90.66 1.09 -5.74
CA SER A 524 -90.61 0.73 -7.15
C SER A 524 -91.27 1.79 -8.03
N VAL A 525 -90.53 2.33 -9.00
CA VAL A 525 -91.08 2.88 -10.25
C VAL A 525 -90.15 2.50 -11.42
N SER A 526 -90.80 2.00 -12.46
CA SER A 526 -90.43 1.47 -13.78
C SER A 526 -89.24 2.06 -14.57
N ARG A 527 -88.54 1.16 -15.30
CA ARG A 527 -87.56 1.41 -16.40
C ARG A 527 -88.10 2.33 -17.52
N PRO A 528 -87.21 3.01 -18.27
CA PRO A 528 -86.91 2.51 -19.63
C PRO A 528 -85.43 2.61 -20.10
N ARG A 529 -85.08 1.58 -20.89
CA ARG A 529 -84.09 1.38 -21.99
C ARG A 529 -82.88 2.30 -22.24
N ASP A 530 -81.74 1.61 -22.41
CA ASP A 530 -80.70 1.70 -23.45
C ASP A 530 -80.11 3.04 -23.88
N VAL A 531 -78.79 3.21 -23.65
CA VAL A 531 -77.81 3.65 -24.68
C VAL A 531 -76.44 3.01 -24.39
N GLN A 532 -75.86 2.35 -25.39
CA GLN A 532 -74.52 1.76 -25.44
C GLN A 532 -73.37 2.81 -25.42
N PRO A 533 -72.16 2.48 -24.95
CA PRO A 533 -70.98 3.32 -25.16
C PRO A 533 -70.43 3.14 -26.60
N ARG A 534 -70.26 4.25 -27.32
CA ARG A 534 -69.57 4.27 -28.61
C ARG A 534 -68.05 4.35 -28.43
N ASP A 535 -67.40 3.50 -29.23
CA ASP A 535 -65.99 3.46 -29.56
C ASP A 535 -65.36 4.81 -29.97
N ARG A 536 -64.07 4.96 -29.63
CA ARG A 536 -63.01 5.49 -30.52
C ARG A 536 -61.69 4.78 -30.18
N HIS A 537 -61.41 3.66 -30.83
CA HIS A 537 -60.51 3.53 -32.00
C HIS A 537 -59.08 4.03 -31.82
N LEU A 538 -58.21 3.06 -31.50
CA LEU A 538 -56.91 2.75 -32.13
C LEU A 538 -56.51 3.59 -33.35
N LEU A 539 -55.26 4.08 -33.31
CA LEU A 539 -54.35 4.08 -34.46
C LEU A 539 -52.95 3.64 -33.98
N GLN A 540 -52.50 2.48 -34.43
CA GLN A 540 -51.07 2.07 -34.44
C GLN A 540 -50.42 2.52 -35.79
N PRO A 541 -49.24 2.00 -36.22
CA PRO A 541 -47.98 2.75 -36.25
C PRO A 541 -47.44 2.97 -37.68
N GLY A 542 -46.66 4.03 -37.88
CA GLY A 542 -45.93 4.26 -39.14
C GLY A 542 -44.58 3.54 -39.16
N GLN A 543 -44.43 2.58 -40.08
CA GLN A 543 -43.16 1.98 -40.51
C GLN A 543 -42.29 2.94 -41.35
N VAL A 544 -41.07 2.45 -41.68
CA VAL A 544 -40.13 2.80 -42.78
C VAL A 544 -38.82 3.38 -42.21
N ARG A 545 -37.60 2.88 -42.46
CA ARG A 545 -37.05 1.81 -43.32
C ARG A 545 -35.66 1.40 -42.80
N ARG A 546 -35.29 0.15 -43.04
CA ARG A 546 -33.91 -0.36 -43.04
C ARG A 546 -33.18 0.14 -44.30
N GLU A 547 -31.89 0.42 -44.16
CA GLU A 547 -30.91 0.14 -45.23
C GLU A 547 -29.73 -0.65 -44.67
N ARG A 548 -29.41 -1.72 -45.40
CA ARG A 548 -28.32 -2.67 -45.21
C ARG A 548 -27.53 -2.56 -46.52
N VAL A 549 -26.22 -2.35 -46.47
CA VAL A 549 -25.35 -2.62 -47.63
C VAL A 549 -24.21 -3.53 -47.19
N GLN A 550 -24.06 -4.61 -47.96
CA GLN A 550 -23.07 -5.68 -47.84
C GLN A 550 -21.85 -5.38 -48.73
N ARG A 551 -20.67 -5.84 -48.24
CA ARG A 551 -19.52 -6.41 -48.96
C ARG A 551 -18.86 -5.61 -50.10
N ARG A 552 -17.57 -5.29 -49.89
CA ARG A 552 -16.45 -5.95 -50.58
C ARG A 552 -15.34 -6.24 -49.57
#